data_AF-A0A8J7IF20-F1
#
_entry.id   AF-A0A8J7IF20-F1
#
_cell.length_a   1.000
_cell.length_b   1.000
_cell.length_c   1.000
_cell.angle_alpha   90.00
_cell.angle_beta   90.00
_cell.angle_gamma   90.00
#
_symmetry.space_group_name_H-M   'P 1'
#
loop_
_entity.id
_entity.type
_entity.pdbx_description
1 polymer ?
#
loop_
_entity_poly.entity_id
_entity_poly.type
_entity_poly.pdbx_seq_one_letter_code
_entity_poly.pdbx_strand_id
1 'polypeptide(L)'
;WGWLAQRELEVHPASYKSLTRQYQQSAAVQFGFSIDPFVRLHAYWLCDIALEEQRLEAVLKSLVNDDQFAKYNQVFDLFKFGLRIRARLLSRIYPFEAFLVDGKPLIEREVREVKKKEVTRENGKAVVKFLPGDVKRVKRNRSRDAFKLRLGMGTVLEQSGDKLVEKGSGSALCRMNFWQYTITKIEIDKRLPNNPIGEEIALYKAELKKNVDASGKQLLNGKHLQSKLSSKVANMLFRELTKAIALARS
;
A
#
# COMPACT_ATOMS: atom_id res chain seq x y z
N TRP A 1 0.65 22.44 -16.91
CA TRP A 1 2.00 23.02 -16.77
C TRP A 1 2.55 23.52 -18.09
N GLY A 2 2.54 22.74 -19.17
CA GLY A 2 3.09 23.15 -20.48
C GLY A 2 2.64 24.53 -20.99
N TRP A 3 1.35 24.88 -20.88
CA TRP A 3 0.87 26.22 -21.27
C TRP A 3 1.49 27.34 -20.42
N LEU A 4 1.54 27.17 -19.09
CA LEU A 4 2.10 28.14 -18.16
C LEU A 4 3.62 28.30 -18.36
N ALA A 5 4.29 27.21 -18.71
CA ALA A 5 5.70 27.13 -19.06
C ALA A 5 6.02 27.59 -20.49
N GLN A 6 5.01 28.05 -21.26
CA GLN A 6 5.16 28.49 -22.66
C GLN A 6 5.73 27.42 -23.61
N ARG A 7 5.48 26.14 -23.32
CA ARG A 7 5.89 25.01 -24.17
C ARG A 7 4.82 24.68 -25.19
N GLU A 8 4.62 25.58 -26.16
CA GLU A 8 3.53 25.49 -27.14
C GLU A 8 3.52 24.17 -27.93
N LEU A 9 4.69 23.67 -28.30
CA LEU A 9 4.83 22.42 -29.07
C LEU A 9 4.50 21.16 -28.27
N GLU A 10 4.59 21.22 -26.94
CA GLU A 10 4.32 20.08 -26.05
C GLU A 10 2.86 20.02 -25.60
N VAL A 11 2.06 21.04 -25.90
CA VAL A 11 0.64 21.11 -25.57
C VAL A 11 -0.18 20.98 -26.83
N HIS A 12 -1.26 20.21 -26.78
CA HIS A 12 -2.17 20.10 -27.91
C HIS A 12 -2.62 21.50 -28.40
N PRO A 13 -2.49 21.85 -29.69
CA PRO A 13 -2.65 23.22 -30.18
C PRO A 13 -4.01 23.87 -29.82
N ALA A 14 -5.09 23.10 -29.87
CA ALA A 14 -6.43 23.59 -29.50
C ALA A 14 -6.52 23.93 -28.00
N SER A 15 -5.87 23.13 -27.14
CA SER A 15 -5.83 23.37 -25.71
C SER A 15 -4.98 24.59 -25.38
N TYR A 16 -3.84 24.76 -26.05
CA TYR A 16 -2.98 25.94 -25.87
C TYR A 16 -3.70 27.23 -26.23
N LYS A 17 -4.39 27.27 -27.38
CA LYS A 17 -5.22 28.41 -27.80
C LYS A 17 -6.35 28.70 -26.81
N SER A 18 -7.05 27.65 -26.37
CA SER A 18 -8.15 27.79 -25.40
C SER A 18 -7.68 28.37 -24.06
N LEU A 19 -6.59 27.85 -23.50
CA LEU A 19 -6.01 28.33 -22.24
C LEU A 19 -5.50 29.77 -22.35
N THR A 20 -4.89 30.12 -23.50
CA THR A 20 -4.43 31.50 -23.78
C THR A 20 -5.61 32.47 -23.78
N ARG A 21 -6.71 32.11 -24.46
CA ARG A 21 -7.93 32.91 -24.48
C ARG A 21 -8.53 33.07 -23.07
N GLN A 22 -8.59 31.99 -22.29
CA GLN A 22 -9.09 32.04 -20.91
C GLN A 22 -8.26 32.99 -20.03
N TYR A 23 -6.93 32.96 -20.16
CA TYR A 23 -6.05 33.87 -19.43
C TYR A 23 -6.26 35.33 -19.84
N GLN A 24 -6.33 35.61 -21.15
CA GLN A 24 -6.58 36.97 -21.66
C GLN A 24 -7.92 37.55 -21.19
N GLN A 25 -8.93 36.69 -20.99
CA GLN A 25 -10.25 37.08 -20.50
C GLN A 25 -10.35 37.07 -18.96
N SER A 26 -9.30 36.71 -18.25
CA SER A 26 -9.33 36.54 -16.80
C SER A 26 -9.30 37.88 -16.06
N ALA A 27 -9.88 37.89 -14.86
CA ALA A 27 -9.82 39.03 -13.95
C ALA A 27 -8.37 39.45 -13.62
N ALA A 28 -7.42 38.52 -13.63
CA ALA A 28 -6.01 38.82 -13.37
C ALA A 28 -5.46 39.83 -14.38
N VAL A 29 -5.77 39.66 -15.68
CA VAL A 29 -5.37 40.62 -16.72
C VAL A 29 -6.12 41.94 -16.57
N GLN A 30 -7.42 41.90 -16.22
CA GLN A 30 -8.23 43.10 -15.98
C GLN A 30 -7.70 43.96 -14.83
N PHE A 31 -7.16 43.34 -13.78
CA PHE A 31 -6.55 44.02 -12.63
C PHE A 31 -5.05 44.32 -12.82
N GLY A 32 -4.49 44.08 -14.01
CA GLY A 32 -3.07 44.37 -14.32
C GLY A 32 -2.06 43.38 -13.72
N PHE A 33 -2.51 42.22 -13.24
CA PHE A 33 -1.61 41.17 -12.75
C PHE A 33 -1.03 40.37 -13.91
N SER A 34 0.30 40.33 -13.96
CA SER A 34 1.04 39.42 -14.84
C SER A 34 1.36 38.10 -14.11
N ILE A 35 1.58 37.04 -14.89
CA ILE A 35 2.08 35.78 -14.32
C ILE A 35 3.54 35.98 -13.91
N ASP A 36 3.81 35.76 -12.63
CA ASP A 36 5.14 35.82 -12.04
C ASP A 36 6.15 34.92 -12.82
N PRO A 37 7.32 35.47 -13.22
CA PRO A 37 8.39 34.70 -13.84
C PRO A 37 8.82 33.45 -13.06
N PHE A 38 8.83 33.48 -11.72
CA PHE A 38 9.16 32.32 -10.90
C PHE A 38 8.12 31.20 -11.02
N VAL A 39 6.84 31.56 -11.09
CA VAL A 39 5.75 30.59 -11.31
C VAL A 39 5.91 29.91 -12.68
N ARG A 40 6.32 30.66 -13.71
CA ARG A 40 6.62 30.09 -15.03
C ARG A 40 7.83 29.16 -14.99
N LEU A 41 8.90 29.55 -14.31
CA LEU A 41 10.09 28.72 -14.13
C LEU A 41 9.76 27.40 -13.43
N HIS A 42 8.95 27.44 -12.36
CA HIS A 42 8.50 26.23 -11.68
C HIS A 42 7.62 25.34 -12.58
N ALA A 43 6.73 25.94 -13.36
CA ALA A 43 5.94 25.19 -14.34
C ALA A 43 6.83 24.50 -15.39
N TYR A 44 7.93 25.15 -15.80
CA TYR A 44 8.92 24.57 -16.69
C TYR A 44 9.60 23.34 -16.07
N TRP A 45 10.10 23.46 -14.83
CA TRP A 45 10.68 22.31 -14.11
C TRP A 45 9.71 21.15 -13.95
N LEU A 46 8.43 21.42 -13.67
CA LEU A 46 7.41 20.39 -13.58
C LEU A 46 7.19 19.64 -14.91
N CYS A 47 7.34 20.32 -16.04
CA CYS A 47 7.27 19.66 -17.36
C CYS A 47 8.48 18.73 -17.57
N ASP A 48 9.70 19.18 -17.23
CA ASP A 48 10.90 18.34 -17.34
C ASP A 48 10.86 17.12 -16.43
N ILE A 49 10.43 17.31 -15.17
CA ILE A 49 10.26 16.20 -14.22
C ILE A 49 9.25 15.18 -14.78
N ALA A 50 8.16 15.63 -15.40
CA ALA A 50 7.17 14.72 -15.98
C ALA A 50 7.72 13.93 -17.18
N LEU A 51 8.50 14.56 -18.05
CA LEU A 51 9.16 13.89 -19.17
C LEU A 51 10.19 12.87 -18.68
N GLU A 52 10.99 13.25 -17.68
CA GLU A 52 11.97 12.36 -17.08
C GLU A 52 11.31 11.18 -16.36
N GLU A 53 10.18 11.40 -15.68
CA GLU A 53 9.40 10.33 -15.08
C GLU A 53 8.92 9.32 -16.13
N GLN A 54 8.41 9.78 -17.28
CA GLN A 54 8.01 8.91 -18.40
C GLN A 54 9.18 8.11 -18.96
N ARG A 55 10.34 8.75 -19.14
CA ARG A 55 11.57 8.10 -19.60
C ARG A 55 12.01 6.99 -18.64
N LEU A 56 12.02 7.29 -17.34
CA LEU A 56 12.36 6.33 -16.30
C LEU A 56 11.33 5.20 -16.20
N GLU A 57 10.04 5.47 -16.42
CA GLU A 57 9.02 4.43 -16.46
C GLU A 57 9.21 3.47 -17.65
N ALA A 58 9.64 3.98 -18.81
CA ALA A 58 9.96 3.12 -19.96
C ALA A 58 11.13 2.16 -19.64
N VAL A 59 12.19 2.67 -19.01
CA VAL A 59 13.32 1.84 -18.55
C VAL A 59 12.85 0.84 -17.50
N LEU A 60 12.10 1.30 -16.49
CA LEU A 60 11.60 0.45 -15.42
C LEU A 60 10.71 -0.67 -15.93
N LYS A 61 9.91 -0.42 -16.97
CA LYS A 61 9.07 -1.43 -17.61
C LYS A 61 9.90 -2.58 -18.19
N SER A 62 11.07 -2.31 -18.78
CA SER A 62 11.96 -3.37 -19.26
C SER A 62 12.49 -4.22 -18.11
N LEU A 63 13.00 -3.57 -17.05
CA LEU A 63 13.59 -4.24 -15.88
C LEU A 63 12.57 -5.11 -15.12
N VAL A 64 11.34 -4.61 -14.93
CA VAL A 64 10.30 -5.36 -14.21
C VAL A 64 9.83 -6.59 -14.99
N ASN A 65 9.94 -6.58 -16.32
CA ASN A 65 9.52 -7.68 -17.18
C ASN A 65 10.66 -8.63 -17.55
N ASP A 66 11.82 -8.51 -16.92
CA ASP A 66 12.91 -9.48 -17.06
C ASP A 66 12.42 -10.90 -16.71
N ASP A 67 12.91 -11.91 -17.43
CA ASP A 67 12.43 -13.29 -17.35
C ASP A 67 12.56 -13.88 -15.95
N GLN A 68 13.55 -13.45 -15.16
CA GLN A 68 13.71 -13.90 -13.77
C GLN A 68 12.53 -13.51 -12.88
N PHE A 69 11.77 -12.48 -13.28
CA PHE A 69 10.58 -12.02 -12.56
C PHE A 69 9.27 -12.59 -13.11
N ALA A 70 9.29 -13.48 -14.11
CA ALA A 70 8.08 -14.01 -14.76
C ALA A 70 7.07 -14.59 -13.75
N LYS A 71 7.54 -15.41 -12.80
CA LYS A 71 6.67 -16.00 -11.75
C LYS A 71 6.08 -14.94 -10.82
N TYR A 72 6.83 -13.88 -10.50
CA TYR A 72 6.32 -12.77 -9.69
C TYR A 72 5.26 -11.99 -10.45
N ASN A 73 5.52 -11.68 -11.73
CA ASN A 73 4.59 -10.94 -12.58
C ASN A 73 3.27 -11.69 -12.77
N GLN A 74 3.31 -13.02 -12.99
CA GLN A 74 2.11 -13.85 -13.03
C GLN A 74 1.26 -13.70 -11.76
N VAL A 75 1.91 -13.72 -10.58
CA VAL A 75 1.19 -13.50 -9.31
C VAL A 75 0.68 -12.06 -9.21
N PHE A 76 1.47 -11.05 -9.61
CA PHE A 76 1.06 -9.65 -9.57
C PHE A 76 -0.11 -9.34 -10.51
N ASP A 77 -0.24 -10.05 -11.63
CA ASP A 77 -1.36 -9.95 -12.56
C ASP A 77 -2.68 -10.35 -11.89
N LEU A 78 -2.66 -11.32 -10.97
CA LEU A 78 -3.84 -11.71 -10.19
C LEU A 78 -4.39 -10.54 -9.35
N PHE A 79 -3.52 -9.62 -8.92
CA PHE A 79 -3.91 -8.42 -8.17
C PHE A 79 -4.11 -7.19 -9.07
N LYS A 80 -3.87 -7.27 -10.39
CA LYS A 80 -3.82 -6.11 -11.30
C LYS A 80 -2.90 -5.00 -10.79
N PHE A 81 -1.75 -5.36 -10.24
CA PHE A 81 -0.73 -4.41 -9.81
C PHE A 81 -0.10 -3.71 -11.03
N GLY A 82 0.00 -2.37 -10.96
CA GLY A 82 0.64 -1.54 -11.99
C GLY A 82 2.18 -1.52 -11.88
N LEU A 83 2.84 -0.90 -12.85
CA LEU A 83 4.31 -0.89 -12.97
C LEU A 83 5.04 -0.48 -11.68
N ARG A 84 4.69 0.69 -11.11
CA ARG A 84 5.37 1.23 -9.91
C ARG A 84 5.22 0.34 -8.68
N ILE A 85 4.08 -0.33 -8.52
CA ILE A 85 3.87 -1.25 -7.40
C ILE A 85 4.64 -2.55 -7.60
N ARG A 86 4.68 -3.12 -8.82
CA ARG A 86 5.52 -4.28 -9.13
C ARG A 86 7.00 -4.02 -8.82
N ALA A 87 7.54 -2.91 -9.34
CA ALA A 87 8.93 -2.51 -9.12
C ALA A 87 9.29 -2.42 -7.63
N ARG A 88 8.45 -1.73 -6.84
CA ARG A 88 8.65 -1.57 -5.39
C ARG A 88 8.48 -2.87 -4.62
N LEU A 89 7.62 -3.77 -5.06
CA LEU A 89 7.48 -5.10 -4.45
C LEU A 89 8.75 -5.93 -4.73
N LEU A 90 9.15 -6.04 -6.00
CA LEU A 90 10.33 -6.80 -6.43
C LEU A 90 11.59 -6.36 -5.69
N SER A 91 11.83 -5.06 -5.56
CA SER A 91 13.01 -4.53 -4.86
C SER A 91 13.07 -4.88 -3.36
N ARG A 92 11.98 -5.40 -2.78
CA ARG A 92 11.89 -5.77 -1.35
C ARG A 92 11.76 -7.26 -1.12
N ILE A 93 11.30 -8.02 -2.10
CA ILE A 93 10.92 -9.43 -1.94
C ILE A 93 11.68 -10.39 -2.85
N TYR A 94 12.51 -9.88 -3.77
CA TYR A 94 13.39 -10.70 -4.59
C TYR A 94 14.76 -10.90 -3.91
N PRO A 95 15.32 -12.12 -3.88
CA PRO A 95 14.67 -13.40 -4.19
C PRO A 95 13.68 -13.82 -3.09
N PHE A 96 12.60 -14.51 -3.46
CA PHE A 96 11.51 -14.86 -2.52
C PHE A 96 11.92 -16.02 -1.60
N GLU A 97 12.86 -16.83 -2.07
CA GLU A 97 13.53 -17.90 -1.35
C GLU A 97 14.16 -17.39 -0.04
N ALA A 98 14.53 -16.11 0.04
CA ALA A 98 15.03 -15.50 1.28
C ALA A 98 14.02 -15.51 2.44
N PHE A 99 12.72 -15.74 2.16
CA PHE A 99 11.69 -15.91 3.18
C PHE A 99 11.42 -17.38 3.49
N LEU A 100 12.03 -18.34 2.81
CA LEU A 100 11.74 -19.77 2.94
C LEU A 100 12.89 -20.50 3.65
N VAL A 101 12.57 -21.63 4.27
CA VAL A 101 13.52 -22.59 4.83
C VAL A 101 13.28 -23.91 4.11
N ASP A 102 14.29 -24.43 3.42
CA ASP A 102 14.19 -25.64 2.59
C ASP A 102 13.03 -25.60 1.58
N GLY A 103 12.84 -24.43 0.95
CA GLY A 103 11.76 -24.21 -0.02
C GLY A 103 10.37 -24.17 0.60
N LYS A 104 10.22 -24.12 1.93
CA LYS A 104 8.92 -24.05 2.62
C LYS A 104 8.85 -22.88 3.60
N PRO A 105 7.65 -22.33 3.88
CA PRO A 105 7.51 -21.32 4.92
C PRO A 105 7.84 -21.89 6.30
N LEU A 106 8.66 -21.17 7.07
CA LEU A 106 8.97 -21.48 8.46
C LEU A 106 7.77 -21.17 9.36
N ILE A 107 7.25 -22.21 9.99
CA ILE A 107 6.12 -22.14 10.90
C ILE A 107 6.57 -22.67 12.27
N GLU A 108 6.69 -21.77 13.23
CA GLU A 108 7.01 -22.11 14.61
C GLU A 108 5.73 -22.28 15.44
N ARG A 109 5.80 -23.13 16.46
CA ARG A 109 4.76 -23.27 17.49
C ARG A 109 5.35 -22.76 18.80
N GLU A 110 4.98 -21.56 19.19
CA GLU A 110 5.40 -20.93 20.43
C GLU A 110 4.37 -21.23 21.52
N VAL A 111 4.84 -21.56 22.72
CA VAL A 111 3.99 -21.68 23.91
C VAL A 111 3.95 -20.30 24.56
N ARG A 112 2.78 -19.66 24.59
CA ARG A 112 2.59 -18.35 25.20
C ARG A 112 1.54 -18.40 26.29
N GLU A 113 1.83 -17.76 27.41
CA GLU A 113 0.85 -17.47 28.44
C GLU A 113 -0.12 -16.40 27.94
N VAL A 114 -1.42 -16.70 27.95
CA VAL A 114 -2.47 -15.76 27.58
C VAL A 114 -3.09 -15.22 28.85
N LYS A 115 -2.61 -14.05 29.29
CA LYS A 115 -3.12 -13.37 30.50
C LYS A 115 -4.63 -13.11 30.39
N LYS A 116 -5.37 -13.43 31.46
CA LYS A 116 -6.79 -13.08 31.57
C LYS A 116 -6.91 -11.58 31.84
N LYS A 117 -7.74 -10.89 31.06
CA LYS A 117 -8.00 -9.45 31.20
C LYS A 117 -9.28 -9.26 32.00
N GLU A 118 -9.15 -8.75 33.22
CA GLU A 118 -10.29 -8.28 34.00
C GLU A 118 -10.38 -6.76 33.88
N VAL A 119 -11.58 -6.26 33.58
CA VAL A 119 -11.86 -4.83 33.50
C VAL A 119 -12.82 -4.49 34.62
N THR A 120 -12.31 -3.87 35.68
CA THR A 120 -13.12 -3.32 36.76
C THR A 120 -13.31 -1.82 36.57
N ARG A 121 -14.41 -1.26 37.08
CA ARG A 121 -14.62 0.19 37.12
C ARG A 121 -14.40 0.66 38.55
N GLU A 122 -13.38 1.49 38.74
CA GLU A 122 -13.09 2.16 40.01
C GLU A 122 -13.14 3.67 39.75
N ASN A 123 -13.96 4.41 40.51
CA ASN A 123 -14.13 5.88 40.41
C ASN A 123 -14.36 6.38 38.96
N GLY A 124 -15.22 5.69 38.21
CA GLY A 124 -15.55 6.06 36.82
C GLY A 124 -14.45 5.80 35.78
N LYS A 125 -13.27 5.32 36.20
CA LYS A 125 -12.18 4.91 35.30
C LYS A 125 -12.16 3.39 35.15
N ALA A 126 -11.95 2.91 33.92
CA ALA A 126 -11.75 1.49 33.67
C ALA A 126 -10.33 1.10 34.09
N VAL A 127 -10.21 0.27 35.12
CA VAL A 127 -8.94 -0.32 35.57
C VAL A 127 -8.84 -1.71 34.95
N VAL A 128 -7.75 -1.94 34.20
CA VAL A 128 -7.49 -3.23 33.55
C VAL A 128 -6.45 -3.98 34.38
N LYS A 129 -6.83 -5.14 34.94
CA LYS A 129 -5.90 -6.07 35.60
C LYS A 129 -5.63 -7.26 34.69
N PHE A 130 -4.37 -7.64 34.57
CA PHE A 130 -3.93 -8.83 33.84
C PHE A 130 -3.54 -9.92 34.84
N LEU A 131 -4.34 -10.98 34.92
CA LEU A 131 -4.06 -12.13 35.77
C LEU A 131 -3.29 -13.20 34.96
N PRO A 132 -2.47 -14.05 35.62
CA PRO A 132 -1.91 -15.24 35.00
C PRO A 132 -3.03 -16.07 34.38
N GLY A 133 -2.85 -16.50 33.14
CA GLY A 133 -3.91 -17.16 32.38
C GLY A 133 -3.44 -18.45 31.74
N ASP A 134 -4.27 -18.99 30.83
CA ASP A 134 -3.98 -20.28 30.23
C ASP A 134 -2.78 -20.21 29.28
N VAL A 135 -2.01 -21.28 29.26
CA VAL A 135 -0.90 -21.45 28.33
C VAL A 135 -1.44 -21.97 27.00
N LYS A 136 -1.33 -21.18 25.93
CA LYS A 136 -1.80 -21.55 24.59
C LYS A 136 -0.62 -21.74 23.64
N ARG A 137 -0.70 -22.81 22.83
CA ARG A 137 0.18 -23.01 21.68
C ARG A 137 -0.28 -22.12 20.53
N VAL A 138 0.56 -21.19 20.12
CA VAL A 138 0.28 -20.27 19.02
C VAL A 138 1.15 -20.61 17.81
N LYS A 139 0.53 -20.75 16.64
CA LYS A 139 1.23 -20.95 15.37
C LYS A 139 1.72 -19.60 14.84
N ARG A 140 3.03 -19.45 14.66
CA ARG A 140 3.66 -18.23 14.14
C ARG A 140 4.32 -18.52 12.80
N ASN A 141 3.91 -17.80 11.76
CA ASN A 141 4.48 -17.95 10.43
C ASN A 141 5.61 -16.91 10.26
N ARG A 142 6.85 -17.31 10.58
CA ARG A 142 8.02 -16.42 10.57
C ARG A 142 8.30 -15.87 9.17
N SER A 143 8.18 -16.72 8.16
CA SER A 143 8.35 -16.33 6.75
C SER A 143 7.39 -15.23 6.33
N ARG A 144 6.10 -15.41 6.62
CA ARG A 144 5.07 -14.40 6.32
C ARG A 144 5.30 -13.12 7.11
N ASP A 145 5.64 -13.24 8.39
CA ASP A 145 5.85 -12.07 9.24
C ASP A 145 7.07 -11.26 8.78
N ALA A 146 8.17 -11.92 8.40
CA ALA A 146 9.35 -11.29 7.80
C ALA A 146 9.05 -10.65 6.43
N PHE A 147 8.27 -11.33 5.57
CA PHE A 147 7.79 -10.80 4.31
C PHE A 147 6.96 -9.51 4.51
N LYS A 148 5.99 -9.55 5.43
CA LYS A 148 5.17 -8.39 5.77
C LYS A 148 6.00 -7.25 6.32
N LEU A 149 7.00 -7.54 7.16
CA LEU A 149 7.91 -6.53 7.68
C LEU A 149 8.67 -5.85 6.53
N ARG A 150 9.20 -6.60 5.55
CA ARG A 150 9.88 -6.01 4.37
C ARG A 150 8.98 -5.06 3.57
N LEU A 151 7.69 -5.40 3.46
CA LEU A 151 6.66 -4.61 2.78
C LEU A 151 6.07 -3.46 3.62
N GLY A 152 6.52 -3.29 4.85
CA GLY A 152 6.01 -2.24 5.71
C GLY A 152 4.71 -2.56 6.45
N MET A 153 4.25 -3.81 6.40
CA MET A 153 3.01 -4.31 7.03
C MET A 153 3.26 -5.09 8.33
N GLY A 154 4.48 -5.00 8.86
CA GLY A 154 4.89 -5.60 10.12
C GLY A 154 5.12 -4.53 11.20
N THR A 155 5.27 -5.00 12.43
CA THR A 155 5.55 -4.18 13.61
C THR A 155 6.85 -4.64 14.27
N VAL A 156 7.51 -3.72 14.97
CA VAL A 156 8.64 -3.99 15.85
C VAL A 156 8.37 -3.39 17.21
N LEU A 157 8.95 -3.96 18.25
CA LEU A 157 8.93 -3.36 19.58
C LEU A 157 10.09 -2.35 19.66
N GLU A 158 9.76 -1.08 19.86
CA GLU A 158 10.73 -0.06 20.23
C GLU A 158 10.64 0.16 21.74
N GLN A 159 11.80 0.13 22.41
CA GLN A 159 11.90 0.54 23.82
C GLN A 159 12.30 2.01 23.88
N SER A 160 11.48 2.83 24.53
CA SER A 160 11.75 4.25 24.79
C SER A 160 11.64 4.51 26.28
N GLY A 161 12.79 4.55 26.97
CA GLY A 161 12.85 4.53 28.43
C GLY A 161 12.27 3.24 28.99
N ASP A 162 11.35 3.36 29.95
CA ASP A 162 10.69 2.21 30.61
C ASP A 162 9.48 1.66 29.82
N LYS A 163 9.16 2.23 28.65
CA LYS A 163 7.99 1.82 27.85
C LYS A 163 8.41 1.02 26.61
N LEU A 164 7.81 -0.15 26.45
CA LEU A 164 7.85 -0.94 25.23
C LEU A 164 6.62 -0.61 24.37
N VAL A 165 6.84 -0.04 23.18
CA VAL A 165 5.79 0.36 22.26
C VAL A 165 5.93 -0.41 20.94
N GLU A 166 4.83 -0.99 20.48
CA GLU A 166 4.77 -1.64 19.17
C GLU A 166 4.56 -0.58 18.07
N LYS A 167 5.50 -0.50 17.13
CA LYS A 167 5.47 0.49 16.05
C LYS A 167 5.55 -0.17 14.69
N GLY A 168 4.80 0.37 13.73
CA GLY A 168 4.86 -0.07 12.33
C GLY A 168 6.27 0.14 11.76
N SER A 169 6.84 -0.90 11.16
CA SER A 169 8.19 -0.90 10.60
C SER A 169 8.21 -1.40 9.17
N GLY A 170 9.34 -1.25 8.49
CA GLY A 170 9.54 -1.62 7.08
C GLY A 170 9.29 -0.50 6.08
N SER A 171 9.17 -0.87 4.80
CA SER A 171 9.15 0.08 3.67
C SER A 171 7.92 1.01 3.68
N ALA A 172 8.17 2.31 3.88
CA ALA A 172 7.14 3.35 3.75
C ALA A 172 6.57 3.43 2.32
N LEU A 173 7.41 3.23 1.30
CA LEU A 173 7.00 3.27 -0.11
C LEU A 173 6.06 2.10 -0.46
N CYS A 174 6.32 0.90 0.08
CA CYS A 174 5.40 -0.23 -0.10
C CYS A 174 4.09 0.01 0.63
N ARG A 175 4.10 0.55 1.87
CA ARG A 175 2.87 0.94 2.57
C ARG A 175 2.03 1.91 1.75
N MET A 176 2.66 2.94 1.20
CA MET A 176 1.99 3.93 0.37
C MET A 176 1.37 3.29 -0.89
N ASN A 177 2.07 2.35 -1.52
CA ASN A 177 1.53 1.60 -2.66
C ASN A 177 0.32 0.74 -2.30
N PHE A 178 0.37 0.00 -1.19
CA PHE A 178 -0.78 -0.81 -0.76
C PHE A 178 -1.98 0.07 -0.41
N TRP A 179 -1.73 1.22 0.22
CA TRP A 179 -2.76 2.21 0.48
C TRP A 179 -3.36 2.76 -0.83
N GLN A 180 -2.52 3.18 -1.79
CA GLN A 180 -2.96 3.64 -3.12
C GLN A 180 -3.76 2.55 -3.86
N TYR A 181 -3.30 1.31 -3.84
CA TYR A 181 -4.02 0.17 -4.41
C TYR A 181 -5.39 0.00 -3.74
N THR A 182 -5.44 0.11 -2.42
CA THR A 182 -6.70 0.01 -1.66
C THR A 182 -7.71 1.07 -2.09
N ILE A 183 -7.31 2.36 -2.09
CA ILE A 183 -8.24 3.45 -2.42
C ILE A 183 -8.61 3.49 -3.91
N THR A 184 -7.75 3.01 -4.81
CA THR A 184 -7.99 3.10 -6.27
C THR A 184 -8.60 1.85 -6.89
N LYS A 185 -8.45 0.68 -6.25
CA LYS A 185 -8.93 -0.62 -6.77
C LYS A 185 -9.93 -1.32 -5.85
N ILE A 186 -9.71 -1.31 -4.54
CA ILE A 186 -10.54 -2.07 -3.60
C ILE A 186 -11.77 -1.27 -3.16
N GLU A 187 -11.57 -0.01 -2.80
CA GLU A 187 -12.66 0.84 -2.30
C GLU A 187 -13.63 1.25 -3.40
N ILE A 188 -13.13 1.49 -4.62
CA ILE A 188 -13.94 1.80 -5.78
C ILE A 188 -14.57 0.52 -6.31
N ASP A 189 -15.90 0.46 -6.31
CA ASP A 189 -16.63 -0.71 -6.77
C ASP A 189 -16.38 -0.98 -8.27
N LYS A 190 -16.47 -2.26 -8.64
CA LYS A 190 -16.23 -2.77 -10.02
C LYS A 190 -14.79 -2.64 -10.53
N ARG A 191 -13.81 -2.18 -9.72
CA ARG A 191 -12.40 -2.09 -10.15
C ARG A 191 -11.50 -3.26 -9.74
N LEU A 192 -11.99 -4.14 -8.86
CA LEU A 192 -11.29 -5.36 -8.47
C LEU A 192 -11.12 -6.31 -9.69
N PRO A 193 -10.07 -7.15 -9.69
CA PRO A 193 -9.91 -8.16 -10.71
C PRO A 193 -11.07 -9.17 -10.69
N ASN A 194 -11.49 -9.63 -11.87
CA ASN A 194 -12.50 -10.68 -11.99
C ASN A 194 -11.83 -12.05 -11.89
N ASN A 195 -11.41 -12.41 -10.68
CA ASN A 195 -10.75 -13.68 -10.36
C ASN A 195 -10.94 -14.00 -8.86
N PRO A 196 -10.53 -15.18 -8.38
CA PRO A 196 -10.72 -15.57 -6.97
C PRO A 196 -10.07 -14.61 -5.96
N ILE A 197 -8.99 -13.93 -6.33
CA ILE A 197 -8.33 -12.92 -5.48
C ILE A 197 -9.24 -11.70 -5.31
N GLY A 198 -9.84 -11.21 -6.39
CA GLY A 198 -10.79 -10.10 -6.34
C GLY A 198 -12.03 -10.42 -5.51
N GLU A 199 -12.58 -11.63 -5.67
CA GLU A 199 -13.71 -12.12 -4.88
C GLU A 199 -13.38 -12.21 -3.39
N GLU A 200 -12.24 -12.80 -3.02
CA GLU A 200 -11.81 -12.90 -1.63
C GLU A 200 -11.60 -11.52 -0.99
N ILE A 201 -11.06 -10.55 -1.73
CA ILE A 201 -10.91 -9.17 -1.27
C ILE A 201 -12.28 -8.49 -1.10
N ALA A 202 -13.21 -8.69 -2.04
CA ALA A 202 -14.55 -8.12 -1.99
C ALA A 202 -15.35 -8.65 -0.79
N LEU A 203 -15.29 -9.97 -0.54
CA LEU A 203 -15.91 -10.61 0.62
C LEU A 203 -15.35 -10.06 1.92
N TYR A 204 -14.01 -9.94 2.02
CA TYR A 204 -13.37 -9.38 3.21
C TYR A 204 -13.72 -7.90 3.43
N LYS A 205 -13.78 -7.09 2.37
CA LYS A 205 -14.26 -5.69 2.42
C LYS A 205 -15.69 -5.62 2.96
N ALA A 206 -16.58 -6.48 2.47
CA ALA A 206 -17.97 -6.53 2.91
C ALA A 206 -18.08 -6.94 4.39
N GLU A 207 -17.34 -7.96 4.81
CA GLU A 207 -17.28 -8.42 6.20
C GLU A 207 -16.84 -7.30 7.16
N LEU A 208 -15.76 -6.58 6.82
CA LEU A 208 -15.28 -5.47 7.65
C LEU A 208 -16.30 -4.33 7.77
N LYS A 209 -17.06 -4.06 6.71
CA LYS A 209 -18.10 -3.01 6.68
C LYS A 209 -19.37 -3.40 7.43
N LYS A 210 -19.62 -4.69 7.69
CA LYS A 210 -20.76 -5.18 8.49
C LYS A 210 -20.59 -4.90 9.98
N ASN A 211 -19.37 -4.67 10.45
CA ASN A 211 -19.11 -4.38 11.86
C ASN A 211 -19.58 -2.95 12.19
N VAL A 212 -20.79 -2.87 12.76
CA VAL A 212 -21.44 -1.63 13.19
C VAL A 212 -21.65 -1.62 14.70
N ASP A 213 -21.72 -0.42 15.29
CA ASP A 213 -22.11 -0.24 16.68
C ASP A 213 -23.64 -0.42 16.86
N ALA A 214 -24.12 -0.30 18.10
CA ALA A 214 -25.54 -0.39 18.43
C ALA A 214 -26.39 0.69 17.74
N SER A 215 -25.77 1.76 17.25
CA SER A 215 -26.40 2.87 16.52
C SER A 215 -26.31 2.70 14.99
N GLY A 216 -25.80 1.57 14.51
CA GLY A 216 -25.65 1.28 13.07
C GLY A 216 -24.46 1.98 12.40
N LYS A 217 -23.61 2.68 13.15
CA LYS A 217 -22.42 3.35 12.62
C LYS A 217 -21.28 2.34 12.50
N GLN A 218 -20.57 2.38 11.37
CA GLN A 218 -19.42 1.49 11.14
C GLN A 218 -18.33 1.69 12.20
N LEU A 219 -17.96 0.59 12.87
CA LEU A 219 -16.88 0.53 13.85
C LEU A 219 -15.51 0.71 13.19
N LEU A 220 -15.38 0.28 11.94
CA LEU A 220 -14.16 0.38 11.14
C LEU A 220 -14.41 1.28 9.93
N ASN A 221 -13.76 2.45 9.92
CA ASN A 221 -13.82 3.39 8.81
C ASN A 221 -12.44 3.97 8.47
N GLY A 222 -12.36 4.64 7.33
CA GLY A 222 -11.19 5.38 6.87
C GLY A 222 -9.88 4.58 6.94
N LYS A 223 -8.88 5.17 7.62
CA LYS A 223 -7.51 4.62 7.70
C LYS A 223 -7.46 3.23 8.34
N HIS A 224 -8.33 2.92 9.29
CA HIS A 224 -8.34 1.61 9.95
C HIS A 224 -8.82 0.50 9.02
N LEU A 225 -9.89 0.76 8.25
CA LEU A 225 -10.38 -0.14 7.21
C LEU A 225 -9.28 -0.38 6.15
N GLN A 226 -8.66 0.71 5.68
CA GLN A 226 -7.59 0.67 4.67
C GLN A 226 -6.38 -0.16 5.11
N SER A 227 -5.98 -0.04 6.38
CA SER A 227 -4.89 -0.81 6.96
C SER A 227 -5.21 -2.32 7.02
N LYS A 228 -6.43 -2.68 7.41
CA LYS A 228 -6.90 -4.08 7.42
C LYS A 228 -6.91 -4.68 6.01
N LEU A 229 -7.44 -3.94 5.03
CA LEU A 229 -7.46 -4.35 3.62
C LEU A 229 -6.02 -4.52 3.08
N SER A 230 -5.14 -3.55 3.31
CA SER A 230 -3.72 -3.63 2.90
C SER A 230 -3.01 -4.85 3.49
N SER A 231 -3.24 -5.13 4.79
CA SER A 231 -2.68 -6.30 5.47
C SER A 231 -3.23 -7.62 4.89
N LYS A 232 -4.52 -7.67 4.54
CA LYS A 232 -5.13 -8.82 3.85
C LYS A 232 -4.48 -9.06 2.49
N VAL A 233 -4.31 -8.02 1.68
CA VAL A 233 -3.64 -8.13 0.37
C VAL A 233 -2.20 -8.63 0.54
N ALA A 234 -1.43 -8.11 1.51
CA ALA A 234 -0.07 -8.59 1.76
C ALA A 234 -0.03 -10.08 2.18
N ASN A 235 -0.99 -10.54 2.98
CA ASN A 235 -1.11 -11.96 3.34
C ASN A 235 -1.42 -12.84 2.12
N MET A 236 -2.35 -12.40 1.28
CA MET A 236 -2.73 -13.12 0.05
C MET A 236 -1.55 -13.14 -0.94
N LEU A 237 -0.82 -12.04 -1.08
CA LEU A 237 0.36 -11.97 -1.92
C LEU A 237 1.43 -12.99 -1.49
N PHE A 238 1.73 -13.07 -0.19
CA PHE A 238 2.64 -14.09 0.33
C PHE A 238 2.18 -15.51 0.01
N ARG A 239 0.87 -15.78 0.18
CA ARG A 239 0.26 -17.09 -0.14
C ARG A 239 0.44 -17.45 -1.61
N GLU A 240 0.11 -16.56 -2.53
CA GLU A 240 0.22 -16.83 -3.97
C GLU A 240 1.68 -16.94 -4.44
N LEU A 241 2.59 -16.10 -3.92
CA LEU A 241 4.03 -16.24 -4.20
C LEU A 241 4.59 -17.57 -3.68
N THR A 242 4.16 -17.99 -2.49
CA THR A 242 4.54 -19.31 -1.95
C THR A 242 4.08 -20.43 -2.88
N LYS A 243 2.83 -20.40 -3.36
CA LYS A 243 2.36 -21.42 -4.31
C LYS A 243 3.15 -21.43 -5.62
N ALA A 244 3.46 -20.25 -6.17
CA ALA A 244 4.12 -20.14 -7.47
C ALA A 244 5.62 -20.46 -7.43
N ILE A 245 6.31 -20.14 -6.32
CA ILE A 245 7.78 -20.21 -6.22
C ILE A 245 8.23 -21.37 -5.33
N ALA A 246 7.61 -21.54 -4.15
CA ALA A 246 8.06 -22.50 -3.14
C ALA A 246 7.80 -23.97 -3.56
N LEU A 247 6.68 -24.22 -4.26
CA LEU A 247 6.27 -25.57 -4.69
C LEU A 247 6.90 -26.02 -6.02
N ALA A 248 7.71 -25.17 -6.66
CA ALA A 248 8.30 -25.48 -7.97
C ALA A 248 9.64 -26.24 -7.90
N ARG A 249 10.02 -26.75 -6.72
CA ARG A 249 11.24 -27.55 -6.48
C ARG A 249 10.92 -28.79 -5.67
N SER A 250 10.06 -29.66 -6.20
CA SER A 250 9.91 -31.05 -5.76
C SER A 250 10.11 -31.97 -6.95
#